data_AF-A0A7L5EG64-F1
#
_entry.id   AF-A0A7L5EG64-F1
#
_cell.length_a   1.000
_cell.length_b   1.000
_cell.length_c   1.000
_cell.angle_alpha   90.00
_cell.angle_beta   90.00
_cell.angle_gamma   90.00
#
_symmetry.space_group_name_H-M   'P 1'
#
loop_
_entity.id
_entity.type
_entity.pdbx_description
1 polymer ?
#
loop_
_entity_poly.entity_id
_entity_poly.type
_entity_poly.pdbx_seq_one_letter_code
_entity_poly.pdbx_strand_id
1 'polypeptide(L)'
;MRPVYIATAYLGPIQQYCKMLQYPEVRIETAENYVKQTYRNRCSIAAANGPLSLSIPIVKPDTLKCQTKDIRISDHGNWRHLHWNALVSAYNMSPFFEYYADDFAPFYEKKYEFLLDFNEELRRLVCDLLDMQPAVVYTEHYEPEVANDFRETIRPKHEGEDPAFCPEPYYQVFREKFGFLPNLSIADLLFNMGPEGLVTLRASITGSL
;
A
#
# COMPACT_ATOMS: atom_id res chain seq x y z
N MET A 1 -23.27 -8.68 -1.72
CA MET A 1 -22.01 -9.23 -2.26
C MET A 1 -21.15 -9.70 -1.09
N ARG A 2 -20.28 -10.69 -1.29
CA ARG A 2 -19.37 -11.16 -0.22
C ARG A 2 -18.26 -10.12 0.00
N PRO A 3 -17.75 -9.92 1.24
CA PRO A 3 -16.64 -9.01 1.49
C PRO A 3 -15.35 -9.48 0.80
N VAL A 4 -14.42 -8.56 0.59
CA VAL A 4 -13.04 -8.88 0.20
C VAL A 4 -12.13 -8.93 1.40
N TYR A 5 -11.18 -9.86 1.42
CA TYR A 5 -10.18 -9.96 2.47
C TYR A 5 -8.81 -9.60 1.90
N ILE A 6 -8.16 -8.61 2.51
CA ILE A 6 -6.81 -8.15 2.12
C ILE A 6 -5.95 -8.00 3.37
N ALA A 7 -4.64 -8.20 3.22
CA ALA A 7 -3.69 -7.93 4.29
C ALA A 7 -3.54 -6.41 4.52
N THR A 8 -3.12 -5.99 5.71
CA THR A 8 -2.57 -4.63 5.90
C THR A 8 -1.34 -4.42 5.02
N ALA A 9 -1.09 -3.18 4.59
CA ALA A 9 0.09 -2.86 3.79
C ALA A 9 0.67 -1.48 4.12
N TYR A 10 2.00 -1.38 4.08
CA TYR A 10 2.72 -0.11 4.05
C TYR A 10 2.64 0.43 2.62
N LEU A 11 1.92 1.53 2.40
CA LEU A 11 1.72 2.14 1.07
C LEU A 11 1.47 1.07 -0.01
N GLY A 12 0.40 0.30 0.21
CA GLY A 12 0.10 -0.87 -0.63
C GLY A 12 -0.02 -0.54 -2.11
N PRO A 13 0.07 -1.57 -2.97
CA PRO A 13 0.09 -1.38 -4.41
C PRO A 13 -1.30 -0.96 -4.93
N ILE A 14 -1.34 -0.38 -6.14
CA ILE A 14 -2.58 0.03 -6.84
C ILE A 14 -3.65 -1.06 -6.82
N GLN A 15 -3.27 -2.33 -7.05
CA GLN A 15 -4.18 -3.48 -7.00
C GLN A 15 -4.98 -3.56 -5.70
N GLN A 16 -4.33 -3.29 -4.56
CA GLN A 16 -4.99 -3.34 -3.25
C GLN A 16 -6.09 -2.29 -3.14
N TYR A 17 -5.83 -1.07 -3.61
CA TYR A 17 -6.81 0.02 -3.61
C TYR A 17 -7.93 -0.22 -4.64
N CYS A 18 -7.64 -0.89 -5.76
CA CYS A 18 -8.67 -1.38 -6.67
C CYS A 18 -9.63 -2.35 -5.97
N LYS A 19 -9.12 -3.28 -5.15
CA LYS A 19 -9.99 -4.18 -4.35
C LYS A 19 -10.83 -3.43 -3.34
N MET A 20 -10.30 -2.36 -2.75
CA MET A 20 -11.08 -1.53 -1.84
C MET A 20 -12.26 -0.82 -2.52
N LEU A 21 -12.14 -0.47 -3.81
CA LEU A 21 -13.24 0.12 -4.60
C LEU A 21 -14.21 -0.91 -5.17
N GLN A 22 -13.71 -2.10 -5.47
CA GLN A 22 -14.49 -3.19 -6.06
C GLN A 22 -15.52 -3.76 -5.08
N TYR A 23 -15.26 -3.77 -3.78
CA TYR A 23 -16.14 -4.49 -2.85
C TYR A 23 -16.86 -3.53 -1.91
N PRO A 24 -18.15 -3.79 -1.61
CA PRO A 24 -18.93 -2.94 -0.70
C PRO A 24 -18.49 -3.06 0.76
N GLU A 25 -17.72 -4.11 1.11
CA GLU A 25 -17.12 -4.31 2.42
C GLU A 25 -15.70 -4.84 2.23
N VAL A 26 -14.74 -4.21 2.91
CA VAL A 26 -13.32 -4.54 2.88
C VAL A 26 -12.91 -5.03 4.26
N ARG A 27 -12.46 -6.27 4.36
CA ARG A 27 -11.89 -6.84 5.58
C ARG A 27 -10.38 -6.74 5.55
N ILE A 28 -9.83 -5.84 6.36
CA ILE A 28 -8.40 -5.77 6.62
C ILE A 28 -8.04 -6.87 7.62
N GLU A 29 -7.17 -7.79 7.19
CA GLU A 29 -6.70 -8.89 8.02
C GLU A 29 -5.72 -8.38 9.10
N THR A 30 -6.08 -8.60 10.37
CA THR A 30 -5.27 -8.22 11.54
C THR A 30 -4.94 -9.40 12.46
N ALA A 31 -5.64 -10.51 12.33
CA ALA A 31 -5.57 -11.67 13.23
C ALA A 31 -4.58 -12.76 12.74
N GLU A 32 -4.12 -12.66 11.49
CA GLU A 32 -3.11 -13.55 10.93
C GLU A 32 -1.73 -13.43 11.62
N ASN A 33 -0.88 -14.43 11.38
CA ASN A 33 0.54 -14.33 11.73
C ASN A 33 1.28 -13.47 10.72
N TYR A 34 2.27 -12.71 11.19
CA TYR A 34 3.05 -11.84 10.33
C TYR A 34 3.82 -12.61 9.25
N VAL A 35 3.58 -12.23 7.99
CA VAL A 35 4.25 -12.81 6.83
C VAL A 35 5.37 -11.90 6.33
N LYS A 36 6.61 -12.40 6.38
CA LYS A 36 7.80 -11.68 5.91
C LYS A 36 7.80 -11.50 4.40
N GLN A 37 8.54 -10.48 3.93
CA GLN A 37 8.73 -10.17 2.50
C GLN A 37 7.42 -9.86 1.74
N THR A 38 6.43 -9.34 2.45
CA THR A 38 5.13 -8.93 1.89
C THR A 38 4.95 -7.42 1.99
N TYR A 39 3.85 -6.90 1.43
CA TYR A 39 3.53 -5.49 1.50
C TYR A 39 3.20 -5.00 2.93
N ARG A 40 3.02 -5.90 3.90
CA ARG A 40 2.76 -5.56 5.32
C ARG A 40 3.78 -4.57 5.87
N ASN A 41 5.05 -4.67 5.46
CA ASN A 41 6.11 -3.75 5.88
C ASN A 41 6.96 -3.21 4.71
N ARG A 42 6.50 -3.36 3.47
CA ARG A 42 7.27 -2.95 2.28
C ARG A 42 6.36 -2.31 1.25
N CYS A 43 6.90 -1.38 0.48
CA CYS A 43 6.26 -0.85 -0.72
C CYS A 43 7.29 -0.77 -1.85
N SER A 44 6.82 -0.51 -3.07
CA SER A 44 7.68 -0.26 -4.24
C SER A 44 7.33 1.08 -4.84
N ILE A 45 8.31 1.96 -5.03
CA ILE A 45 8.14 3.30 -5.61
C ILE A 45 8.98 3.43 -6.89
N ALA A 46 8.64 4.34 -7.79
CA ALA A 46 9.51 4.68 -8.92
C ALA A 46 10.59 5.66 -8.44
N ALA A 47 11.87 5.33 -8.63
CA ALA A 47 12.98 6.22 -8.33
C ALA A 47 13.86 6.45 -9.57
N ALA A 48 14.80 7.40 -9.47
CA ALA A 48 15.68 7.76 -10.58
C ALA A 48 16.49 6.58 -11.16
N ASN A 49 16.75 5.53 -10.37
CA ASN A 49 17.48 4.33 -10.77
C ASN A 49 16.56 3.11 -11.02
N GLY A 50 15.27 3.32 -11.19
CA GLY A 50 14.25 2.29 -11.39
C GLY A 50 13.42 2.04 -10.12
N PRO A 51 12.60 0.99 -10.11
CA PRO A 51 11.79 0.63 -8.95
C PRO A 51 12.65 0.43 -7.69
N LEU A 52 12.26 1.12 -6.61
CA LEU A 52 12.93 1.05 -5.31
C LEU A 52 11.97 0.46 -4.28
N SER A 53 12.39 -0.62 -3.62
CA SER A 53 11.65 -1.18 -2.49
C SER A 53 12.04 -0.49 -1.19
N LEU A 54 11.06 0.10 -0.52
CA LEU A 54 11.20 0.62 0.84
C LEU A 54 10.71 -0.44 1.82
N SER A 55 11.37 -0.61 2.96
CA SER A 55 11.02 -1.60 3.96
C SER A 55 11.09 -1.01 5.36
N ILE A 56 9.95 -0.96 6.05
CA ILE A 56 9.90 -0.59 7.46
C ILE A 56 10.57 -1.71 8.26
N PRO A 57 11.64 -1.42 9.03
CA PRO A 57 12.26 -2.40 9.89
C PRO A 57 11.32 -2.72 11.06
N ILE A 58 11.24 -4.00 11.40
CA ILE A 58 10.42 -4.47 12.51
C ILE A 58 11.31 -4.99 13.64
N VAL A 59 10.81 -4.94 14.87
CA VAL A 59 11.43 -5.68 15.97
C VAL A 59 11.27 -7.17 15.67
N LYS A 60 12.36 -7.94 15.82
CA LYS A 60 12.31 -9.39 15.59
C LYS A 60 11.33 -9.99 16.61
N PRO A 61 10.25 -10.65 16.15
CA PRO A 61 9.32 -11.28 17.09
C PRO A 61 9.99 -12.48 17.77
N ASP A 62 9.63 -12.71 19.03
CA ASP A 62 10.18 -13.82 19.84
C ASP A 62 9.82 -15.19 19.26
N THR A 63 8.67 -15.28 18.57
CA THR A 63 8.21 -16.49 17.90
C THR A 63 7.86 -16.22 16.45
N LEU A 64 7.87 -17.28 15.63
CA LEU A 64 7.43 -17.23 14.23
C LEU A 64 5.90 -17.05 14.10
N LYS A 65 5.13 -17.17 15.19
CA LYS A 65 3.66 -17.07 15.22
C LYS A 65 3.19 -15.78 15.90
N CYS A 66 3.90 -14.68 15.68
CA CYS A 66 3.48 -13.37 16.16
C CYS A 66 2.38 -12.83 15.25
N GLN A 67 1.27 -12.38 15.83
CA GLN A 67 0.17 -11.81 15.07
C GLN A 67 0.57 -10.47 14.45
N THR A 68 0.05 -10.17 13.26
CA THR A 68 0.38 -8.94 12.53
C THR A 68 0.10 -7.68 13.35
N LYS A 69 -0.99 -7.66 14.14
CA LYS A 69 -1.32 -6.54 15.03
C LYS A 69 -0.29 -6.28 16.13
N ASP A 70 0.48 -7.30 16.55
CA ASP A 70 1.48 -7.19 17.62
C ASP A 70 2.89 -6.86 17.08
N ILE A 71 3.03 -6.70 15.75
CA ILE A 71 4.31 -6.39 15.14
C ILE A 71 4.69 -4.94 15.43
N ARG A 72 5.81 -4.78 16.13
CA ARG A 72 6.36 -3.47 16.49
C ARG A 72 7.35 -2.97 15.46
N ILE A 73 7.35 -1.67 15.24
CA ILE A 73 8.32 -1.00 14.37
C ILE A 73 9.64 -0.86 15.12
N SER A 74 10.73 -1.15 14.43
CA SER A 74 12.08 -0.92 14.93
C SER A 74 12.55 0.48 14.58
N ASP A 75 13.27 1.12 15.51
CA ASP A 75 13.92 2.43 15.28
C ASP A 75 15.31 2.30 14.60
N HIS A 76 15.73 1.08 14.25
CA HIS A 76 17.03 0.86 13.61
C HIS A 76 17.12 1.48 12.21
N GLY A 77 18.33 1.88 11.83
CA GLY A 77 18.66 2.28 10.45
C GLY A 77 18.14 3.64 10.01
N ASN A 78 17.56 4.45 10.91
CA ASN A 78 16.99 5.77 10.58
C ASN A 78 16.03 5.72 9.38
N TRP A 79 15.24 4.64 9.31
CA TRP A 79 14.42 4.31 8.14
C TRP A 79 13.42 5.40 7.79
N ARG A 80 12.90 6.12 8.80
CA ARG A 80 11.95 7.23 8.63
C ARG A 80 12.54 8.33 7.74
N HIS A 81 13.73 8.82 8.10
CA HIS A 81 14.45 9.80 7.30
C HIS A 81 14.83 9.27 5.91
N LEU A 82 15.27 8.01 5.83
CA LEU A 82 15.63 7.40 4.55
C LEU A 82 14.42 7.26 3.60
N HIS A 83 13.27 6.83 4.13
CA HIS A 83 12.04 6.69 3.37
C HIS A 83 11.52 8.06 2.92
N TRP A 84 11.51 9.06 3.81
CA TRP A 84 11.10 10.41 3.44
C TRP A 84 11.97 11.00 2.34
N ASN A 85 13.29 10.93 2.47
CA ASN A 85 14.21 11.40 1.43
C ASN A 85 14.03 10.63 0.11
N ALA A 86 13.72 9.33 0.18
CA ALA A 86 13.44 8.54 -1.01
C ALA A 86 12.17 9.01 -1.72
N LEU A 87 11.10 9.31 -0.97
CA LEU A 87 9.86 9.85 -1.54
C LEU A 87 10.08 11.25 -2.14
N VAL A 88 10.75 12.16 -1.41
CA VAL A 88 11.09 13.49 -1.92
C VAL A 88 11.91 13.40 -3.20
N SER A 89 12.97 12.59 -3.20
CA SER A 89 13.84 12.42 -4.37
C SER A 89 13.12 11.77 -5.57
N ALA A 90 12.20 10.85 -5.31
CA ALA A 90 11.42 10.19 -6.33
C ALA A 90 10.37 11.11 -6.96
N TYR A 91 9.70 11.94 -6.15
CA TYR A 91 8.45 12.57 -6.53
C TYR A 91 8.45 14.09 -6.48
N ASN A 92 9.52 14.78 -6.06
CA ASN A 92 9.56 16.26 -6.04
C ASN A 92 9.24 16.92 -7.40
N MET A 93 9.52 16.24 -8.51
CA MET A 93 9.19 16.71 -9.86
C MET A 93 7.83 16.18 -10.38
N SER A 94 7.11 15.38 -9.60
CA SER A 94 5.78 14.92 -9.95
C SER A 94 4.74 16.04 -9.72
N PRO A 95 3.67 16.11 -10.53
CA PRO A 95 2.72 17.22 -10.50
C PRO A 95 2.06 17.50 -9.14
N PHE A 96 1.85 16.48 -8.31
CA PHE A 96 1.08 16.60 -7.08
C PHE A 96 1.86 16.40 -5.78
N PHE A 97 3.16 16.09 -5.82
CA PHE A 97 3.92 15.82 -4.60
C PHE A 97 3.92 17.00 -3.62
N GLU A 98 4.19 18.22 -4.11
CA GLU A 98 4.23 19.42 -3.24
C GLU A 98 2.91 19.66 -2.51
N TYR A 99 1.78 19.29 -3.11
CA TYR A 99 0.45 19.46 -2.51
C TYR A 99 0.17 18.50 -1.36
N TYR A 100 0.80 17.32 -1.36
CA TYR A 100 0.55 16.26 -0.37
C TYR A 100 1.75 16.00 0.54
N ALA A 101 2.89 16.65 0.30
CA ALA A 101 4.11 16.41 1.06
C ALA A 101 3.90 16.64 2.57
N ASP A 102 3.24 17.73 2.93
CA ASP A 102 2.99 18.09 4.33
C ASP A 102 2.05 17.12 5.05
N ASP A 103 1.16 16.44 4.32
CA ASP A 103 0.29 15.40 4.89
C ASP A 103 1.05 14.09 5.17
N PHE A 104 2.04 13.76 4.32
CA PHE A 104 2.85 12.55 4.46
C PHE A 104 4.01 12.71 5.44
N ALA A 105 4.63 13.89 5.50
CA ALA A 105 5.82 14.14 6.34
C ALA A 105 5.66 13.69 7.81
N PRO A 106 4.52 13.91 8.50
CA PRO A 106 4.32 13.47 9.87
C PRO A 106 4.51 11.97 10.12
N PHE A 107 4.21 11.11 9.13
CA PHE A 107 4.43 9.66 9.23
C PHE A 107 5.91 9.30 9.30
N TYR A 108 6.78 10.16 8.75
CA TYR A 108 8.22 9.98 8.73
C TYR A 108 8.95 10.82 9.80
N GLU A 109 8.21 11.50 10.67
CA GLU A 109 8.75 12.25 11.80
C GLU A 109 8.36 11.63 13.13
N LYS A 110 7.08 11.25 13.26
CA LYS A 110 6.51 10.66 14.47
C LYS A 110 6.96 9.22 14.65
N LYS A 111 6.94 8.77 15.91
CA LYS A 111 7.15 7.37 16.25
C LYS A 111 5.81 6.66 16.36
N TYR A 112 5.71 5.53 15.67
CA TYR A 112 4.62 4.58 15.81
C TYR A 112 5.15 3.33 16.50
N GLU A 113 4.40 2.81 17.46
CA GLU A 113 4.78 1.58 18.15
C GLU A 113 4.49 0.35 17.30
N PHE A 114 3.27 0.25 16.77
CA PHE A 114 2.82 -0.90 15.98
C PHE A 114 2.77 -0.61 14.49
N LEU A 115 3.14 -1.61 13.70
CA LEU A 115 3.14 -1.56 12.24
C LEU A 115 1.72 -1.44 11.68
N LEU A 116 0.75 -2.10 12.32
CA LEU A 116 -0.65 -2.04 11.91
C LEU A 116 -1.21 -0.62 12.03
N ASP A 117 -0.97 0.05 13.16
CA ASP A 117 -1.43 1.42 13.40
C ASP A 117 -0.86 2.40 12.37
N PHE A 118 0.44 2.28 12.10
CA PHE A 118 1.13 3.06 11.07
C PHE A 118 0.49 2.86 9.69
N ASN A 119 0.32 1.60 9.28
CA ASN A 119 -0.25 1.27 7.98
C ASN A 119 -1.70 1.76 7.86
N GLU A 120 -2.48 1.65 8.93
CA GLU A 120 -3.89 2.00 8.93
C GLU A 120 -4.10 3.52 8.86
N GLU A 121 -3.38 4.29 9.65
CA GLU A 121 -3.44 5.76 9.56
C GLU A 121 -2.97 6.24 8.18
N LEU A 122 -1.92 5.64 7.62
CA LEU A 122 -1.40 6.02 6.30
C LEU A 122 -2.38 5.62 5.18
N ARG A 123 -3.03 4.45 5.29
CA ARG A 123 -4.08 4.02 4.37
C ARG A 123 -5.28 4.97 4.41
N ARG A 124 -5.71 5.39 5.61
CA ARG A 124 -6.80 6.37 5.78
C ARG A 124 -6.45 7.67 5.10
N LEU A 125 -5.27 8.22 5.35
CA LEU A 125 -4.81 9.44 4.68
C LEU A 125 -4.89 9.31 3.16
N VAL A 126 -4.30 8.24 2.60
CA VAL A 126 -4.29 8.03 1.15
C VAL A 126 -5.72 7.90 0.59
N CYS A 127 -6.60 7.18 1.28
CA CYS A 127 -8.00 7.09 0.89
C CYS A 127 -8.68 8.47 0.90
N ASP A 128 -8.47 9.27 1.93
CA ASP A 128 -9.05 10.61 2.04
C ASP A 128 -8.55 11.53 0.92
N LEU A 129 -7.24 11.51 0.61
CA LEU A 129 -6.64 12.31 -0.46
C LEU A 129 -7.07 11.87 -1.87
N LEU A 130 -7.47 10.61 -2.06
CA LEU A 130 -8.01 10.07 -3.31
C LEU A 130 -9.54 10.13 -3.38
N ASP A 131 -10.21 10.74 -2.39
CA ASP A 131 -11.68 10.75 -2.27
C ASP A 131 -12.30 9.34 -2.30
N MET A 132 -11.66 8.41 -1.58
CA MET A 132 -12.10 7.02 -1.41
C MET A 132 -12.70 6.81 -0.02
N GLN A 133 -13.88 6.17 0.03
CA GLN A 133 -14.54 5.81 1.28
C GLN A 133 -14.85 4.31 1.35
N PRO A 134 -13.83 3.43 1.38
CA PRO A 134 -14.07 1.99 1.51
C PRO A 134 -14.68 1.67 2.88
N ALA A 135 -15.70 0.82 2.92
CA ALA A 135 -16.27 0.32 4.17
C ALA A 135 -15.34 -0.73 4.79
N VAL A 136 -14.34 -0.24 5.52
CA VAL A 136 -13.30 -1.06 6.16
C VAL A 136 -13.79 -1.64 7.48
N VAL A 137 -13.64 -2.95 7.63
CA VAL A 137 -13.83 -3.72 8.86
C VAL A 137 -12.54 -4.47 9.15
N TYR A 138 -12.15 -4.60 10.41
CA TYR A 138 -10.96 -5.37 10.80
C TYR A 138 -11.37 -6.77 11.23
N THR A 139 -10.58 -7.78 10.86
CA THR A 139 -10.84 -9.15 11.31
C THR A 139 -10.56 -9.30 12.81
N GLU A 140 -11.48 -9.93 13.55
CA GLU A 140 -11.27 -10.28 14.97
C GLU A 140 -10.58 -11.65 15.12
N HIS A 141 -10.84 -12.55 14.17
CA HIS A 141 -10.33 -13.91 14.11
C HIS A 141 -9.85 -14.25 12.71
N TYR A 142 -8.83 -15.11 12.62
CA TYR A 142 -8.29 -15.56 11.34
C TYR A 142 -9.16 -16.67 10.74
N GLU A 143 -9.76 -16.42 9.59
CA GLU A 143 -10.47 -17.42 8.79
C GLU A 143 -9.55 -17.93 7.67
N PRO A 144 -9.23 -19.23 7.62
CA PRO A 144 -8.27 -19.77 6.65
C PRO A 144 -8.82 -19.82 5.22
N GLU A 145 -10.13 -19.95 5.06
CA GLU A 145 -10.80 -20.05 3.77
C GLU A 145 -11.92 -19.03 3.68
N VAL A 146 -11.76 -18.07 2.77
CA VAL A 146 -12.73 -17.00 2.50
C VAL A 146 -12.89 -16.83 0.99
N ALA A 147 -14.06 -16.36 0.54
CA ALA A 147 -14.40 -16.41 -0.88
C ALA A 147 -13.57 -15.47 -1.76
N ASN A 148 -13.35 -14.23 -1.32
CA ASN A 148 -12.60 -13.21 -2.06
C ASN A 148 -11.29 -12.94 -1.32
N ASP A 149 -10.41 -13.93 -1.30
CA ASP A 149 -9.14 -13.86 -0.57
C ASP A 149 -8.02 -13.29 -1.44
N PHE A 150 -7.52 -12.11 -1.07
CA PHE A 150 -6.39 -11.45 -1.72
C PHE A 150 -5.21 -11.24 -0.78
N ARG A 151 -5.25 -11.81 0.45
CA ARG A 151 -4.20 -11.67 1.47
C ARG A 151 -2.83 -12.14 0.98
N GLU A 152 -2.82 -13.21 0.18
CA GLU A 152 -1.60 -13.82 -0.39
C GLU A 152 -1.49 -13.66 -1.93
N THR A 153 -2.54 -13.18 -2.59
CA THR A 153 -2.53 -12.84 -4.02
C THR A 153 -1.73 -11.55 -4.28
N ILE A 154 -1.93 -10.53 -3.43
CA ILE A 154 -1.28 -9.23 -3.57
C ILE A 154 0.07 -9.25 -2.83
N ARG A 155 1.17 -9.56 -3.53
CA ARG A 155 2.52 -9.63 -2.92
C ARG A 155 3.67 -9.24 -3.87
N PRO A 156 4.79 -8.67 -3.38
CA PRO A 156 5.78 -7.98 -4.21
C PRO A 156 6.57 -8.78 -5.26
N LYS A 157 6.59 -10.12 -5.20
CA LYS A 157 7.49 -10.95 -6.04
C LYS A 157 6.81 -12.09 -6.77
N HIS A 158 5.56 -12.40 -6.41
CA HIS A 158 4.85 -13.56 -6.92
C HIS A 158 3.36 -13.23 -6.89
N GLU A 159 2.95 -12.16 -7.56
CA GLU A 159 1.56 -11.77 -7.65
C GLU A 159 0.74 -12.98 -8.14
N GLY A 160 -0.29 -13.33 -7.39
CA GLY A 160 -1.23 -14.36 -7.82
C GLY A 160 -2.06 -13.87 -9.00
N GLU A 161 -2.76 -14.78 -9.66
CA GLU A 161 -3.69 -14.39 -10.72
C GLU A 161 -4.84 -13.56 -10.15
N ASP A 162 -5.07 -12.40 -10.75
CA ASP A 162 -6.19 -11.52 -10.44
C ASP A 162 -6.79 -11.00 -11.75
N PRO A 163 -7.73 -11.73 -12.36
CA PRO A 163 -8.30 -11.36 -13.65
C PRO A 163 -9.16 -10.09 -13.59
N ALA A 164 -9.47 -9.60 -12.38
CA ALA A 164 -10.22 -8.37 -12.15
C ALA A 164 -9.31 -7.15 -11.95
N PHE A 165 -8.00 -7.30 -12.19
CA PHE A 165 -7.02 -6.21 -12.15
C PHE A 165 -6.22 -6.15 -13.45
N CYS A 166 -6.29 -5.02 -14.14
CA CYS A 166 -5.45 -4.69 -15.29
C CYS A 166 -4.96 -3.26 -15.10
N PRO A 167 -3.69 -3.02 -14.72
CA PRO A 167 -3.23 -1.67 -14.37
C PRO A 167 -3.34 -0.71 -15.56
N GLU A 168 -4.16 0.33 -15.41
CA GLU A 168 -4.31 1.39 -16.41
C GLU A 168 -3.04 2.26 -16.44
N PRO A 169 -2.39 2.46 -17.60
CA PRO A 169 -1.24 3.35 -17.70
C PRO A 169 -1.58 4.81 -17.39
N TYR A 170 -0.83 5.42 -16.48
CA TYR A 170 -0.98 6.83 -16.11
C TYR A 170 0.32 7.62 -16.32
N TYR A 171 0.31 8.92 -15.99
CA TYR A 171 1.54 9.71 -16.01
C TYR A 171 2.46 9.23 -14.88
N GLN A 172 3.73 8.98 -15.18
CA GLN A 172 4.75 8.71 -14.17
C GLN A 172 5.97 9.56 -14.49
N VAL A 173 6.51 10.26 -13.48
CA VAL A 173 7.65 11.16 -13.66
C VAL A 173 8.87 10.51 -14.32
N PHE A 174 9.08 9.19 -14.13
CA PHE A 174 10.17 8.43 -14.77
C PHE A 174 9.74 7.61 -16.00
N ARG A 175 8.55 7.85 -16.55
CA ARG A 175 7.99 7.06 -17.67
C ARG A 175 8.87 7.09 -18.91
N GLU A 176 9.48 8.22 -19.23
CA GLU A 176 10.38 8.32 -20.40
C GLU A 176 11.62 7.43 -20.28
N LYS A 177 12.08 7.17 -19.05
CA LYS A 177 13.29 6.39 -18.78
C LYS A 177 13.02 4.89 -18.68
N PHE A 178 11.91 4.50 -18.05
CA PHE A 178 11.63 3.10 -17.71
C PHE A 178 10.37 2.53 -18.37
N GLY A 179 9.65 3.33 -19.15
CA GLY A 179 8.30 2.99 -19.57
C GLY A 179 7.31 3.07 -18.41
N PHE A 180 6.11 2.51 -18.62
CA PHE A 180 5.11 2.41 -17.55
C PHE A 180 5.51 1.31 -16.57
N LEU A 181 5.57 1.67 -15.28
CA LEU A 181 5.82 0.75 -14.17
C LEU A 181 4.49 0.39 -13.51
N PRO A 182 3.93 -0.80 -13.77
CA PRO A 182 2.63 -1.19 -13.24
C PRO A 182 2.71 -1.51 -11.73
N ASN A 183 1.56 -1.40 -11.07
CA ASN A 183 1.31 -1.89 -9.70
C ASN A 183 2.30 -1.40 -8.62
N LEU A 184 2.85 -0.19 -8.79
CA LEU A 184 3.62 0.47 -7.74
C LEU A 184 2.73 0.81 -6.53
N SER A 185 3.39 1.27 -5.47
CA SER A 185 2.76 1.91 -4.32
C SER A 185 1.70 2.92 -4.75
N ILE A 186 0.59 2.96 -4.02
CA ILE A 186 -0.45 3.97 -4.19
C ILE A 186 0.07 5.41 -4.11
N ALA A 187 1.17 5.64 -3.39
CA ALA A 187 1.82 6.95 -3.33
C ALA A 187 2.36 7.39 -4.71
N ASP A 188 2.83 6.44 -5.53
CA ASP A 188 3.25 6.73 -6.91
C ASP A 188 2.08 7.30 -7.72
N LEU A 189 0.92 6.65 -7.63
CA LEU A 189 -0.28 7.10 -8.31
C LEU A 189 -0.73 8.47 -7.78
N LEU A 190 -0.83 8.63 -6.47
CA LEU A 190 -1.29 9.86 -5.83
C LEU A 190 -0.40 11.05 -6.20
N PHE A 191 0.92 10.92 -6.10
CA PHE A 191 1.83 12.04 -6.38
C PHE A 191 1.90 12.40 -7.87
N ASN A 192 1.66 11.44 -8.77
CA ASN A 192 1.65 11.72 -10.20
C ASN A 192 0.30 12.20 -10.74
N MET A 193 -0.82 11.70 -10.19
CA MET A 193 -2.17 11.91 -10.74
C MET A 193 -3.09 12.72 -9.85
N GLY A 194 -2.79 12.85 -8.55
CA GLY A 194 -3.62 13.57 -7.60
C GLY A 194 -5.08 13.10 -7.62
N PRO A 195 -6.06 14.01 -7.75
CA PRO A 195 -7.48 13.64 -7.80
C PRO A 195 -7.86 12.67 -8.92
N GLU A 196 -7.15 12.71 -10.06
CA GLU A 196 -7.38 11.78 -11.18
C GLU A 196 -6.93 10.34 -10.85
N GLY A 197 -6.21 10.14 -9.74
CA GLY A 197 -5.85 8.82 -9.25
C GLY A 197 -7.06 7.91 -9.05
N LEU A 198 -8.19 8.43 -8.59
CA LEU A 198 -9.42 7.65 -8.44
C LEU A 198 -9.95 7.15 -9.79
N VAL A 199 -9.86 7.96 -10.85
CA VAL A 199 -10.26 7.58 -12.20
C VAL A 199 -9.36 6.46 -12.72
N THR A 200 -8.03 6.58 -12.52
CA THR A 200 -7.07 5.53 -12.86
C THR A 200 -7.32 4.23 -12.11
N LEU A 201 -7.64 4.28 -10.81
CA LEU A 201 -8.00 3.08 -10.04
C LEU A 201 -9.24 2.40 -10.62
N ARG A 202 -10.28 3.18 -10.97
CA ARG A 202 -11.50 2.64 -11.59
C ARG A 202 -11.24 2.03 -12.96
N ALA A 203 -10.40 2.66 -13.77
CA ALA A 203 -10.00 2.13 -15.07
C ALA A 203 -9.14 0.86 -14.94
N SER A 204 -8.44 0.69 -13.82
CA SER A 204 -7.62 -0.51 -13.56
C SER A 204 -8.43 -1.74 -13.14
N ILE A 205 -9.73 -1.60 -12.95
CA ILE A 205 -10.66 -2.66 -12.54
C ILE A 205 -11.27 -3.28 -13.81
N THR A 206 -11.07 -4.58 -13.99
CA THR A 206 -11.66 -5.34 -15.09
C THR A 206 -12.85 -6.18 -14.63
N GLY A 207 -13.90 -6.21 -15.46
CA GLY A 207 -15.14 -6.93 -15.17
C GLY A 207 -16.09 -6.18 -14.24
N SER A 208 -17.39 -6.43 -14.40
CA SER A 208 -18.42 -6.02 -13.44
C SER A 208 -18.57 -7.09 -12.36
N LEU A 209 -18.68 -6.65 -11.10
CA LEU A 209 -18.90 -7.49 -9.91
C LEU A 209 -20.14 -8.36 -10.00
#